data_AF-A0A3A9T6R0-F1
#
_entry.id   AF-A0A3A9T6R0-F1
#
_cell.length_a   1.000
_cell.length_b   1.000
_cell.length_c   1.000
_cell.angle_alpha   90.00
_cell.angle_beta   90.00
_cell.angle_gamma   90.00
#
_symmetry.space_group_name_H-M   'P 1'
#
loop_
_entity.id
_entity.type
_entity.pdbx_description
1 polymer ?
#
loop_
_entity_poly.entity_id
_entity_poly.type
_entity_poly.pdbx_seq_one_letter_code
_entity_poly.pdbx_strand_id
1 'polypeptide(L)' 'MKDFLEKRNKHRGTFIIKVENNSNNTWQGEVVWAEENRSEKFRSALELFKLMNGAMESQCAQQDNNSEMRIG' A
#
# COMPACT_ATOMS: atom_id res chain seq x y z
N MET A 1 -24.97 -10.71 -3.11
CA MET A 1 -24.10 -10.69 -4.33
C MET A 1 -23.37 -9.36 -4.49
N LYS A 2 -23.92 -8.23 -4.04
CA LYS A 2 -23.21 -6.93 -3.98
C LYS A 2 -22.06 -6.93 -2.94
N ASP A 3 -22.22 -7.66 -1.83
CA ASP A 3 -21.26 -7.73 -0.72
C ASP A 3 -19.90 -8.35 -1.11
N PHE A 4 -19.88 -9.24 -2.10
CA PHE A 4 -18.66 -9.89 -2.61
C PHE A 4 -17.79 -8.97 -3.47
N LEU A 5 -18.37 -7.89 -4.02
CA LEU A 5 -17.63 -6.87 -4.75
C LEU A 5 -17.02 -5.84 -3.80
N GLU A 6 -17.74 -5.47 -2.73
CA GLU A 6 -17.22 -4.54 -1.72
C GLU A 6 -16.09 -5.15 -0.88
N LYS A 7 -16.17 -6.44 -0.55
CA LYS A 7 -15.13 -7.11 0.26
C LYS A 7 -13.77 -7.21 -0.45
N ARG A 8 -13.74 -7.17 -1.79
CA ARG A 8 -12.49 -7.21 -2.59
C ARG A 8 -11.76 -5.87 -2.69
N ASN A 9 -12.41 -4.77 -2.32
CA ASN A 9 -11.78 -3.44 -2.33
C ASN A 9 -11.12 -3.08 -0.99
N LYS A 10 -11.33 -3.88 0.06
CA LYS A 10 -10.82 -3.56 1.39
C LYS A 10 -9.31 -3.85 1.60
N HIS A 11 -8.66 -4.47 0.61
CA HIS A 11 -7.24 -4.86 0.65
C HIS A 11 -6.50 -4.48 -0.65
N ARG A 12 -6.98 -3.44 -1.36
CA ARG A 12 -6.31 -2.95 -2.56
C ARG A 12 -5.52 -1.70 -2.18
N GLY A 13 -4.22 -1.72 -2.50
CA GLY A 13 -3.38 -0.54 -2.49
C GLY A 13 -3.16 -0.03 -3.90
N THR A 14 -3.55 1.21 -4.15
CA THR A 14 -3.36 1.88 -5.42
C THR A 14 -2.12 2.75 -5.32
N PHE A 15 -1.09 2.38 -6.07
CA PHE A 15 0.18 3.09 -6.10
C PHE A 15 0.38 3.79 -7.44
N ILE A 16 0.74 5.08 -7.37
CA ILE A 16 1.18 5.87 -8.52
C ILE A 16 2.69 6.00 -8.43
N ILE A 17 3.41 5.52 -9.45
CA ILE A 17 4.87 5.54 -9.47
C ILE A 17 5.34 6.55 -10.51
N LYS A 18 6.13 7.52 -10.07
CA LYS A 18 6.84 8.48 -10.93
C LYS A 18 8.31 8.10 -10.97
N VAL A 19 8.78 7.65 -12.14
CA VAL A 19 10.20 7.36 -12.37
C VAL A 19 10.89 8.64 -12.83
N GLU A 20 11.82 9.14 -12.02
CA GLU A 20 12.55 10.39 -12.30
C GLU A 20 13.94 10.13 -12.90
N ASN A 21 14.56 9.00 -12.57
CA ASN A 21 15.86 8.63 -13.09
C ASN A 21 15.98 7.10 -13.23
N ASN A 22 16.62 6.65 -14.30
CA ASN A 22 16.95 5.25 -14.56
C ASN A 22 18.46 5.02 -14.79
N SER A 23 19.29 6.03 -14.52
CA SER A 23 20.74 5.93 -14.66
C SER A 23 21.26 4.84 -13.73
N ASN A 24 22.20 4.02 -14.23
CA ASN A 24 22.79 2.88 -13.50
C ASN A 24 21.85 1.67 -13.28
N ASN A 25 20.83 1.51 -14.13
CA ASN A 25 19.85 0.41 -14.05
C ASN A 25 19.04 0.35 -12.73
N THR A 26 19.03 1.42 -11.95
CA THR A 26 18.16 1.53 -10.78
C THR A 26 17.04 2.52 -11.06
N TRP A 27 15.79 2.06 -10.91
CA TRP A 27 14.65 2.98 -10.91
C TRP A 27 14.73 3.84 -9.65
N GLN A 28 14.67 5.16 -9.84
CA GLN A 28 14.65 6.14 -8.78
C GLN A 28 13.49 7.11 -9.03
N GLY A 29 12.85 7.56 -7.97
CA GLY A 29 11.74 8.50 -8.08
C GLY A 29 10.85 8.46 -6.85
N GLU A 30 9.55 8.55 -7.08
CA GLU A 30 8.55 8.73 -6.03
C GLU A 30 7.38 7.77 -6.23
N VAL A 31 6.89 7.21 -5.12
CA VAL A 31 5.67 6.42 -5.07
C VAL A 31 4.65 7.16 -4.22
N VAL A 32 3.43 7.29 -4.73
CA VAL A 32 2.29 7.86 -4.02
C VAL A 32 1.27 6.76 -3.79
N TRP A 33 0.87 6.61 -2.53
CA TRP A 33 -0.22 5.75 -2.12
C TRP A 33 -1.52 6.56 -2.10
N ALA A 34 -2.43 6.24 -3.00
CA ALA A 34 -3.64 7.03 -3.23
C ALA A 34 -4.58 7.03 -2.02
N GLU A 35 -4.65 5.93 -1.28
CA GLU A 35 -5.57 5.72 -0.16
C GLU A 35 -5.14 6.45 1.12
N GLU A 36 -3.83 6.57 1.37
CA GLU A 36 -3.31 7.32 2.54
C GLU A 36 -2.81 8.73 2.19
N ASN A 37 -2.93 9.15 0.93
CA ASN A 37 -2.36 10.41 0.42
C ASN A 37 -0.89 10.57 0.84
N ARG A 38 -0.14 9.46 0.83
CA ARG A 38 1.23 9.36 1.32
C ARG A 38 2.18 9.25 0.14
N SER A 39 3.22 10.07 0.11
CA SER A 39 4.25 10.05 -0.93
C SER A 39 5.62 9.75 -0.33
N GLU A 40 6.35 8.81 -0.93
CA GLU A 40 7.70 8.44 -0.50
C GLU A 40 8.66 8.33 -1.69
N LYS A 41 9.91 8.75 -1.47
CA LYS A 41 10.97 8.62 -2.48
C LYS A 41 11.63 7.27 -2.37
N PHE A 42 11.94 6.67 -3.51
CA PHE A 42 12.74 5.45 -3.61
C PHE A 42 13.98 5.69 -4.46
N ARG A 43 15.07 5.01 -4.11
CA ARG A 43 16.40 5.09 -4.74
C ARG A 43 16.75 3.80 -5.47
N SER A 44 15.89 2.79 -5.42
CA SER A 44 16.02 1.55 -6.19
C SER A 44 14.69 0.82 -6.32
N ALA A 45 14.60 -0.11 -7.28
CA ALA A 45 13.44 -0.99 -7.41
C ALA A 45 13.16 -1.80 -6.13
N LEU A 46 14.19 -2.28 -5.43
CA LEU A 46 14.03 -3.02 -4.19
C LEU A 46 13.42 -2.16 -3.08
N GLU A 47 13.85 -0.91 -2.97
CA GLU A 47 13.30 0.04 -2.00
C GLU A 47 11.82 0.34 -2.30
N LEU A 48 11.46 0.51 -3.57
CA LEU A 48 10.06 0.64 -4.00
C LEU A 48 9.21 -0.57 -3.53
N PHE A 49 9.69 -1.80 -3.71
CA PHE A 49 8.98 -2.99 -3.22
C PHE A 49 8.83 -3.01 -1.70
N LYS A 50 9.84 -2.58 -0.94
CA LYS A 50 9.77 -2.48 0.52
C LYS A 50 8.71 -1.46 0.95
N LEU A 51 8.65 -0.31 0.29
CA LEU A 51 7.64 0.73 0.57
C LEU A 51 6.22 0.22 0.32
N MET A 52 5.99 -0.45 -0.82
CA MET A 52 4.69 -1.05 -1.13
C MET A 52 4.31 -2.14 -0.13
N ASN A 53 5.26 -3.01 0.25
CA ASN A 53 5.01 -4.06 1.24
C ASN A 53 4.66 -3.48 2.62
N GLY A 54 5.40 -2.48 3.09
CA GLY A 54 5.11 -1.81 4.36
C GLY A 54 3.75 -1.09 4.37
N ALA A 55 3.35 -0.49 3.25
CA ALA A 55 2.01 0.08 3.11
C ALA A 55 0.91 -0.99 3.22
N MET A 56 1.11 -2.17 2.64
CA MET A 56 0.13 -3.28 2.72
C MET A 56 0.04 -3.90 4.11
N GLU A 57 1.16 -4.07 4.82
CA GLU A 57 1.18 -4.58 6.20
C GLU A 57 0.47 -3.62 7.16
N SER A 58 0.59 -2.31 6.93
CA SER A 58 -0.08 -1.28 7.74
C SER A 58 -1.61 -1.33 7.62
N GLN A 59 -2.16 -1.73 6.47
CA GLN A 59 -3.60 -1.91 6.28
C GLN A 59 -4.16 -3.14 7.02
N CYS A 60 -3.33 -4.18 7.21
CA CYS A 60 -3.75 -5.42 7.84
C CYS A 60 -3.84 -5.27 9.37
N ALA A 61 -2.92 -4.50 9.99
CA ALA A 61 -2.86 -4.32 11.44
C ALA A 61 -4.01 -3.48 12.04
N GLN A 62 -4.78 -2.75 11.23
CA GLN A 62 -5.91 -1.94 11.71
C GLN A 62 -7.25 -2.69 11.76
N GLN A 63 -7.32 -3.95 11.32
CA GLN A 63 -8.60 -4.69 11.23
C GLN A 63 -8.81 -5.79 12.28
N ASP A 64 -7.81 -6.10 13.11
CA ASP A 64 -7.93 -7.19 14.10
C ASP A 64 -8.35 -6.74 15.51
N ASN A 65 -8.70 -5.46 15.72
CA ASN A 65 -8.99 -4.92 17.06
C ASN A 65 -10.48 -4.72 17.38
N ASN A 66 -11.42 -5.18 16.54
CA ASN A 66 -12.86 -4.89 16.72
C ASN A 66 -13.80 -6.10 16.70
N SER A 67 -13.28 -7.33 16.81
CA SER A 67 -14.11 -8.54 16.83
C SER A 67 -14.40 -9.12 18.22
N GLU A 68 -13.86 -8.56 19.30
CA GLU A 68 -13.99 -9.15 20.64
C GLU A 68 -14.69 -8.22 21.64
N MET A 69 -15.99 -7.95 21.41
CA MET A 69 -16.87 -7.33 22.42
C MET A 69 -18.35 -7.55 22.07
N ARG A 70 -18.78 -8.82 21.97
CA ARG A 70 -20.20 -9.21 22.04
C ARG A 70 -20.34 -10.66 22.48
N ILE A 71 -20.29 -10.92 23.79
CA ILE A 71 -21.13 -11.97 24.40
C ILE A 71 -21.68 -11.37 25.69
N GLY A 72 -22.98 -11.09 25.68
CA GLY A 72 -23.80 -10.84 26.87
C GLY A 72 -24.45 -12.14 27.33
#